data_AF-A0A7V8QFZ6-F1
#
_entry.id   AF-A0A7V8QFZ6-F1
#
_cell.length_a   1.000
_cell.length_b   1.000
_cell.length_c   1.000
_cell.angle_alpha   90.00
_cell.angle_beta   90.00
_cell.angle_gamma   90.00
#
_symmetry.space_group_name_H-M   'P 1'
#
loop_
_entity.id
_entity.type
_entity.pdbx_description
1 polymer ?
#
loop_
_entity_poly.entity_id
_entity_poly.type
_entity_poly.pdbx_seq_one_letter_code
_entity_poly.pdbx_strand_id
1 'polypeptide(L)'
;MTNDFMSQFGKFSESAEKFFGPMREMATLNVDYLEKVAELQMDAAKAYADLGLKQVRAATSVSDVQGLQDYVKAQGETVNTVSKRVQEDAQKVVTLSKDYADKAQKLAQSNASSFVPATAAK
;
A
#
# COMPACT_ATOMS: atom_id res chain seq x y z
N MET A 1 9.24 -46.97 18.67
CA MET A 1 10.06 -46.20 17.71
C MET A 1 9.24 -45.22 16.87
N THR A 2 8.02 -45.57 16.44
CA THR A 2 7.13 -44.68 15.64
C THR A 2 6.57 -43.46 16.40
N ASN A 3 6.20 -43.60 17.68
CA ASN A 3 5.69 -42.49 18.49
C ASN A 3 6.74 -41.41 18.80
N ASP A 4 8.00 -41.82 18.96
CA ASP A 4 9.10 -40.93 19.35
C ASP A 4 9.54 -40.06 18.15
N PHE A 5 9.57 -40.66 16.95
CA PHE A 5 9.77 -39.96 15.69
C PHE A 5 8.70 -38.90 15.42
N MET A 6 7.42 -39.24 15.58
CA MET A 6 6.30 -38.30 15.38
C MET A 6 6.34 -37.16 16.41
N SER A 7 6.74 -37.45 17.66
CA SER A 7 6.92 -36.41 18.69
C SER A 7 8.08 -35.48 18.39
N GLN A 8 9.24 -36.01 17.95
CA GLN A 8 10.38 -35.19 17.56
C GLN A 8 10.08 -34.35 16.31
N PHE A 9 9.38 -34.91 15.32
CA PHE A 9 8.94 -34.18 14.14
C PHE A 9 7.97 -33.05 14.50
N GLY A 10 7.01 -33.29 15.40
CA GLY A 10 6.08 -32.26 15.89
C GLY A 10 6.81 -31.09 16.58
N LYS A 11 7.75 -31.38 17.48
CA LYS A 11 8.56 -30.36 18.16
C LYS A 11 9.45 -29.56 17.18
N PHE A 12 9.99 -30.23 16.17
CA PHE A 12 10.75 -29.57 15.10
C PHE A 12 9.86 -28.63 14.30
N SER A 13 8.67 -29.09 13.90
CA SER A 13 7.69 -28.28 13.18
C SER A 13 7.26 -27.04 13.97
N GLU A 14 6.95 -27.20 15.26
CA GLU A 14 6.55 -26.11 16.16
C GLU A 14 7.68 -25.09 16.39
N SER A 15 8.92 -25.58 16.49
CA SER A 15 10.11 -24.73 16.58
C SER A 15 10.35 -23.97 15.27
N ALA A 16 10.23 -24.65 14.12
CA ALA A 16 10.35 -24.01 12.82
C ALA A 16 9.27 -22.92 12.65
N GLU A 17 8.03 -23.17 13.06
CA GLU A 17 6.94 -22.20 12.96
C GLU A 17 7.18 -20.96 13.84
N LYS A 18 7.71 -21.12 15.05
CA LYS A 18 8.13 -19.99 15.92
C LYS A 18 9.25 -19.13 15.31
N PHE A 19 10.18 -19.73 14.59
CA PHE A 19 11.31 -19.00 13.99
C PHE A 19 10.98 -18.39 12.63
N PHE A 20 10.24 -19.11 11.77
CA PHE A 20 9.97 -18.69 10.39
C PHE A 20 8.62 -17.98 10.22
N GLY A 21 7.64 -18.22 11.10
CA GLY A 21 6.35 -17.52 11.12
C GLY A 21 6.49 -16.00 11.11
N PRO A 22 7.29 -15.41 12.02
CA PRO A 22 7.55 -13.96 12.05
C PRO A 22 8.09 -13.40 10.72
N MET A 23 9.02 -14.14 10.09
CA MET A 23 9.59 -13.74 8.80
C MET A 23 8.55 -13.81 7.68
N ARG A 24 7.68 -14.83 7.69
CA ARG A 24 6.58 -14.96 6.73
C ARG A 24 5.58 -13.81 6.87
N GLU A 25 5.18 -13.48 8.10
CA GLU A 25 4.24 -12.39 8.36
C GLU A 25 4.81 -11.03 7.97
N MET A 26 6.08 -10.78 8.24
CA MET A 26 6.77 -9.56 7.76
C MET A 26 6.86 -9.51 6.24
N ALA A 27 7.14 -10.63 5.57
CA ALA A 27 7.15 -10.70 4.11
C ALA A 27 5.77 -10.39 3.52
N THR A 28 4.70 -10.96 4.09
CA THR A 28 3.31 -10.64 3.70
C THR A 28 3.01 -9.16 3.91
N LEU A 29 3.35 -8.58 5.06
CA LEU A 29 3.13 -7.16 5.33
C LEU A 29 3.81 -6.26 4.28
N ASN A 30 5.04 -6.58 3.88
CA ASN A 30 5.76 -5.82 2.87
C ASN A 30 5.14 -5.98 1.47
N VAL A 31 4.72 -7.19 1.10
CA VAL A 31 4.03 -7.44 -0.18
C VAL A 31 2.71 -6.66 -0.24
N ASP A 32 1.89 -6.73 0.81
CA ASP A 32 0.62 -5.99 0.89
C ASP A 32 0.83 -4.47 0.78
N TYR A 33 1.89 -3.95 1.41
CA TYR A 33 2.23 -2.53 1.33
C TYR A 33 2.64 -2.13 -0.09
N LEU A 34 3.48 -2.94 -0.74
CA LEU A 34 3.93 -2.71 -2.11
C LEU A 34 2.77 -2.78 -3.11
N GLU A 35 1.86 -3.74 -2.96
CA GLU A 35 0.66 -3.86 -3.78
C GLU A 35 -0.18 -2.59 -3.71
N LYS A 36 -0.51 -2.15 -2.50
CA LYS A 36 -1.30 -0.92 -2.28
C LYS A 36 -0.62 0.34 -2.78
N VAL A 37 0.71 0.43 -2.67
CA VAL A 37 1.47 1.57 -3.25
C VAL A 37 1.43 1.53 -4.77
N ALA A 38 1.55 0.35 -5.38
CA ALA A 38 1.45 0.19 -6.83
C ALA A 38 0.04 0.56 -7.34
N GLU A 39 -1.01 0.12 -6.65
CA GLU A 39 -2.40 0.50 -6.94
C GLU A 39 -2.57 2.02 -6.91
N LEU A 40 -2.05 2.69 -5.87
CA LEU A 40 -2.11 4.15 -5.76
C LEU A 40 -1.43 4.85 -6.93
N GLN A 41 -0.25 4.38 -7.35
CA GLN A 41 0.47 4.94 -8.49
C GLN A 41 -0.28 4.73 -9.82
N MET A 42 -0.86 3.55 -10.03
CA MET A 42 -1.65 3.24 -11.22
C MET A 42 -2.93 4.09 -11.28
N ASP A 43 -3.62 4.22 -10.15
CA ASP A 43 -4.83 5.04 -10.02
C ASP A 43 -4.54 6.52 -10.29
N ALA A 44 -3.44 7.04 -9.76
CA ALA A 44 -3.00 8.41 -10.01
C ALA A 44 -2.66 8.61 -11.48
N ALA A 45 -1.87 7.72 -12.09
CA ALA A 45 -1.50 7.78 -13.50
C ALA A 45 -2.75 7.77 -14.41
N LYS A 46 -3.71 6.89 -14.14
CA LYS A 46 -4.99 6.84 -14.86
C LYS A 46 -5.75 8.15 -14.73
N ALA A 47 -5.89 8.68 -13.53
CA ALA A 47 -6.63 9.91 -13.29
C ALA A 47 -6.03 11.12 -14.02
N TYR A 48 -4.70 11.25 -14.02
CA TYR A 48 -4.02 12.34 -14.75
C TYR A 48 -4.12 12.17 -16.27
N ALA A 49 -4.03 10.94 -16.78
CA ALA A 49 -4.22 10.67 -18.20
C ALA A 49 -5.66 10.99 -18.64
N ASP A 50 -6.66 10.57 -17.87
CA ASP A 50 -8.07 10.86 -18.13
C ASP A 50 -8.34 12.38 -18.12
N LEU A 51 -7.72 13.12 -17.19
CA LEU A 51 -7.80 14.57 -17.14
C LEU A 51 -7.17 15.24 -18.37
N GLY A 52 -5.98 14.79 -18.78
CA GLY A 52 -5.29 15.29 -19.97
C GLY A 52 -6.10 15.06 -21.24
N LEU A 53 -6.63 13.84 -21.43
CA LEU A 53 -7.51 13.52 -22.56
C LEU A 53 -8.79 14.34 -22.56
N LYS A 54 -9.38 14.58 -21.39
CA LYS A 54 -10.54 15.47 -21.26
C LYS A 54 -10.21 16.89 -21.71
N GLN A 55 -9.05 17.42 -21.33
CA GLN A 55 -8.65 18.77 -21.75
C GLN A 55 -8.28 18.88 -23.23
N VAL A 56 -7.63 17.87 -23.80
CA VAL A 56 -7.38 17.82 -25.25
C VAL A 56 -8.71 17.84 -26.01
N ARG A 57 -9.68 17.01 -25.62
CA ARG A 57 -11.01 17.00 -26.24
C ARG A 57 -11.69 18.36 -26.12
N ALA A 58 -11.71 18.93 -24.91
CA ALA A 58 -12.30 20.25 -24.68
C ALA A 58 -11.67 21.33 -25.55
N ALA A 59 -10.34 21.35 -25.67
CA ALA A 59 -9.63 22.30 -26.53
C ALA A 59 -9.97 22.11 -28.02
N THR A 60 -10.05 20.86 -28.50
CA THR A 60 -10.42 20.59 -29.90
C THR A 60 -11.88 20.89 -30.24
N SER A 61 -12.76 21.02 -29.23
CA SER A 61 -14.16 21.41 -29.42
C SER A 61 -14.37 22.93 -29.50
N VAL A 62 -13.34 23.73 -29.25
CA VAL A 62 -13.42 25.19 -29.37
C VAL A 62 -13.38 25.58 -30.86
N SER A 63 -14.50 26.10 -31.37
CA SER A 63 -14.63 26.55 -32.76
C SER A 63 -14.88 28.07 -32.90
N ASP A 64 -15.18 28.76 -31.79
CA ASP A 64 -15.50 30.18 -31.77
C ASP A 64 -15.12 30.85 -30.44
N VAL A 65 -15.34 32.17 -30.36
CA VAL A 65 -15.03 32.99 -29.17
C VAL A 65 -15.86 32.56 -27.95
N GLN A 66 -17.09 32.08 -28.14
CA GLN A 66 -17.95 31.62 -27.04
C GLN A 66 -17.39 30.31 -26.45
N GLY A 67 -17.01 29.36 -27.31
CA GLY A 67 -16.34 28.12 -26.91
C GLY A 67 -15.03 28.38 -26.17
N LEU A 68 -14.27 29.42 -26.58
CA LEU A 68 -13.06 29.82 -25.86
C LEU A 68 -13.37 30.34 -24.45
N GLN A 69 -14.40 31.19 -24.30
CA GLN A 69 -14.83 31.67 -22.98
C GLN A 69 -15.28 30.52 -22.07
N ASP A 70 -16.02 29.55 -22.61
CA ASP A 70 -16.52 28.41 -21.85
C ASP A 70 -15.39 27.44 -21.47
N TYR A 71 -14.41 27.24 -22.35
CA TYR A 71 -13.18 26.50 -22.04
C TYR A 71 -12.40 27.15 -20.88
N VAL A 72 -12.23 28.48 -20.90
CA VAL A 72 -11.55 29.23 -19.83
C VAL A 72 -12.29 29.10 -18.50
N LYS A 73 -13.63 29.18 -18.49
CA LYS A 73 -14.43 28.95 -17.28
C LYS A 73 -14.22 27.53 -16.74
N ALA A 74 -14.21 26.53 -17.60
CA ALA A 74 -14.01 25.12 -17.24
C ALA A 74 -12.60 24.82 -16.70
N GLN A 75 -11.58 25.62 -17.03
CA GLN A 75 -10.24 25.47 -16.47
C GLN A 75 -10.20 25.71 -14.95
N GLY A 76 -11.02 26.62 -14.42
CA GLY A 76 -11.13 26.83 -12.98
C GLY A 76 -11.62 25.58 -12.24
N GLU A 77 -12.58 24.87 -12.82
CA GLU A 77 -13.06 23.58 -12.28
C GLU A 77 -11.99 22.49 -12.36
N THR A 78 -11.21 22.47 -13.45
CA THR A 78 -10.11 21.52 -13.63
C THR A 78 -9.05 21.67 -12.53
N VAL A 79 -8.68 22.91 -12.18
CA VAL A 79 -7.74 23.18 -11.07
C VAL A 79 -8.30 22.67 -9.74
N ASN A 80 -9.59 22.86 -9.49
CA ASN A 80 -10.24 22.32 -8.28
C ASN A 80 -10.23 20.79 -8.26
N THR A 81 -10.49 20.14 -9.40
CA THR A 81 -10.43 18.68 -9.52
C THR A 81 -9.02 18.15 -9.21
N VAL A 82 -7.98 18.75 -9.79
CA VAL A 82 -6.58 18.38 -9.52
C VAL A 82 -6.25 18.57 -8.04
N SER A 83 -6.61 19.72 -7.47
CA SER A 83 -6.31 20.03 -6.06
C SER A 83 -6.97 19.04 -5.10
N LYS A 84 -8.24 18.69 -5.32
CA LYS A 84 -8.93 17.65 -4.54
C LYS A 84 -8.24 16.31 -4.67
N ARG A 85 -7.86 15.93 -5.88
CA ARG A 85 -7.20 14.65 -6.12
C ARG A 85 -5.84 14.55 -5.42
N VAL A 86 -5.03 15.60 -5.46
CA VAL A 86 -3.75 15.66 -4.73
C VAL A 86 -3.99 15.48 -3.23
N GLN A 87 -5.02 16.12 -2.67
CA GLN A 87 -5.36 15.95 -1.25
C GLN A 87 -5.81 14.51 -0.93
N GLU A 88 -6.63 13.91 -1.78
CA GLU A 88 -7.08 12.52 -1.63
C GLU A 88 -5.90 11.54 -1.69
N ASP A 89 -5.01 11.69 -2.66
CA ASP A 89 -3.85 10.80 -2.82
C ASP A 89 -2.88 10.97 -1.62
N ALA A 90 -2.68 12.19 -1.12
CA ALA A 90 -1.91 12.43 0.10
C ALA A 90 -2.53 11.75 1.33
N GLN A 91 -3.86 11.81 1.48
CA GLN A 91 -4.55 11.12 2.58
C GLN A 91 -4.42 9.60 2.47
N LYS A 92 -4.45 9.03 1.26
CA LYS A 92 -4.23 7.60 1.03
C LYS A 92 -2.81 7.19 1.45
N VAL A 93 -1.78 7.95 1.06
CA VAL A 93 -0.39 7.68 1.48
C VAL A 93 -0.25 7.69 2.99
N VAL A 94 -0.81 8.70 3.67
CA VAL A 94 -0.76 8.80 5.13
C VAL A 94 -1.45 7.61 5.78
N THR A 95 -2.62 7.22 5.27
CA THR A 95 -3.36 6.06 5.77
C THR A 95 -2.57 4.76 5.60
N LEU A 96 -1.98 4.55 4.43
CA LEU A 96 -1.12 3.42 4.12
C LEU A 96 0.08 3.31 5.05
N SER A 97 0.73 4.45 5.30
CA SER A 97 1.91 4.53 6.15
C SER A 97 1.57 4.22 7.61
N LYS A 98 0.42 4.70 8.10
CA LYS A 98 -0.10 4.37 9.44
C LYS A 98 -0.46 2.90 9.57
N ASP A 99 -1.20 2.33 8.61
CA ASP A 99 -1.58 0.90 8.61
C ASP A 99 -0.34 0.00 8.64
N TYR A 100 0.69 0.32 7.86
CA TYR A 100 1.96 -0.40 7.87
C TYR A 100 2.65 -0.31 9.24
N ALA A 101 2.79 0.90 9.79
CA ALA A 101 3.45 1.11 11.08
C ALA A 101 2.73 0.36 12.22
N ASP A 102 1.40 0.45 12.27
CA ASP A 102 0.58 -0.23 13.28
C ASP A 102 0.72 -1.75 13.19
N LYS A 103 0.72 -2.32 11.97
CA LYS A 103 0.91 -3.75 11.75
C LYS A 103 2.33 -4.20 12.09
N ALA A 104 3.34 -3.45 11.65
CA ALA A 104 4.73 -3.74 11.98
C ALA A 104 4.98 -3.72 13.49
N GLN A 105 4.40 -2.75 14.21
CA GLN A 105 4.48 -2.67 15.67
C GLN A 105 3.82 -3.89 16.33
N LYS A 106 2.62 -4.30 15.88
CA LYS A 106 1.94 -5.50 16.39
C LYS A 106 2.75 -6.77 16.15
N LEU A 107 3.33 -6.92 14.96
CA LEU A 107 4.23 -8.04 14.65
C LEU A 107 5.44 -8.04 15.57
N ALA A 108 6.08 -6.90 15.79
CA ALA A 108 7.22 -6.79 16.71
C ALA A 108 6.84 -7.15 18.15
N GLN A 109 5.66 -6.71 18.63
CA GLN A 109 5.16 -7.03 19.97
C GLN A 109 4.81 -8.52 20.12
N SER A 110 4.19 -9.14 19.13
CA SER A 110 3.88 -10.58 19.12
C SER A 110 5.16 -11.43 19.14
N ASN A 111 6.17 -11.00 18.38
CA ASN A 111 7.42 -11.72 18.17
C ASN A 111 8.52 -11.42 19.19
N ALA A 112 8.37 -10.40 20.05
CA ALA A 112 9.30 -10.15 21.17
C ALA A 112 9.42 -11.36 22.11
N SER A 113 8.41 -12.23 22.15
CA SER A 113 8.40 -13.52 22.83
C SER A 113 9.28 -14.59 22.17
N SER A 114 9.61 -14.42 20.88
CA SER A 114 10.36 -15.35 20.02
C SER A 114 11.83 -14.93 19.84
N PHE A 115 12.18 -13.70 20.24
CA PHE A 115 13.51 -13.10 20.12
C PHE A 115 14.27 -13.01 21.46
N VAL A 116 14.06 -13.95 22.38
CA VAL A 116 15.08 -14.24 23.40
C VAL A 116 16.05 -15.26 22.80
N PRO A 117 17.23 -14.86 22.31
CA PRO A 117 18.21 -15.82 21.83
C PRO A 117 18.57 -16.77 22.97
N ALA A 118 18.63 -18.06 22.66
CA ALA A 118 19.11 -19.13 23.53
C ALA A 118 20.63 -19.03 23.80
N THR A 119 21.11 -17.85 24.22
CA THR A 119 22.49 -17.61 24.66
C THR A 119 22.60 -17.32 26.16
N ALA A 120 21.50 -17.46 26.91
CA ALA A 120 21.49 -17.45 28.36
C ALA A 120 21.25 -18.86 28.92
N ALA A 121 22.08 -19.83 28.52
CA ALA A 121 22.22 -21.10 29.20
C ALA A 121 23.68 -21.55 29.06
N LYS A 122 24.51 -21.09 30.00
CA LYS A 122 25.83 -21.67 30.28
C LYS A 122 25.79 -22.23 31.69
#